data_AF-A0A937SDA1-F1
#
_entry.id   AF-A0A937SDA1-F1
#
_cell.length_a   1.000
_cell.length_b   1.000
_cell.length_c   1.000
_cell.angle_alpha   90.00
_cell.angle_beta   90.00
_cell.angle_gamma   90.00
#
_symmetry.space_group_name_H-M   'P 1'
#
loop_
_entity.id
_entity.type
_entity.pdbx_description
1 polymer ?
#
loop_
_entity_poly.entity_id
_entity_poly.type
_entity_poly.pdbx_seq_one_letter_code
_entity_poly.pdbx_strand_id
1 'polypeptide(L)'
;MNRIMLKALAYGFTLGTIFFVIAPLGLGISLIESLKPVLVPGVFLAQGILGNTTGIGSIVFALVLNVTVYTIFYTILFSGIFSLRKK
;
A
#
# COMPACT_ATOMS: atom_id res chain seq x y z
N MET A 1 -20.64 -43.84 6.00
CA MET A 1 -20.42 -42.66 5.13
C MET A 1 -19.78 -43.14 3.83
N ASN A 2 -20.33 -42.80 2.67
CA ASN A 2 -19.86 -43.36 1.39
C ASN A 2 -18.46 -42.81 1.04
N ARG A 3 -17.58 -43.62 0.42
CA ARG A 3 -16.18 -43.27 0.10
C ARG A 3 -16.06 -41.97 -0.70
N ILE A 4 -17.02 -41.72 -1.58
CA ILE A 4 -17.10 -40.52 -2.43
C ILE A 4 -17.35 -39.27 -1.57
N MET A 5 -18.22 -39.39 -0.57
CA MET A 5 -18.57 -38.30 0.34
C MET A 5 -17.39 -37.89 1.22
N LEU A 6 -16.60 -38.87 1.69
CA LEU A 6 -15.37 -38.63 2.45
C LEU A 6 -14.31 -37.90 1.60
N LYS A 7 -14.14 -38.29 0.33
CA LYS A 7 -13.22 -37.64 -0.60
C LYS A 7 -13.66 -36.21 -0.91
N ALA A 8 -14.94 -36.00 -1.20
CA ALA A 8 -15.48 -34.66 -1.46
C ALA A 8 -15.29 -33.73 -0.26
N LEU A 9 -15.50 -34.24 0.96
CA LEU A 9 -15.26 -33.50 2.20
C LEU A 9 -13.77 -33.15 2.37
N ALA A 10 -12.86 -34.10 2.12
CA ALA A 10 -11.42 -33.85 2.23
C ALA A 10 -10.92 -32.83 1.19
N TYR A 11 -11.39 -32.91 -0.06
CA TYR A 11 -11.04 -31.95 -1.10
C TYR A 11 -11.63 -30.56 -0.82
N GLY A 12 -12.90 -30.49 -0.41
CA GLY A 12 -13.55 -29.24 -0.04
C GLY A 12 -12.89 -28.57 1.17
N PHE A 13 -12.51 -29.35 2.18
CA PHE A 13 -11.76 -28.85 3.33
C PHE A 13 -10.39 -28.30 2.92
N THR A 14 -9.64 -29.03 2.10
CA THR A 14 -8.32 -28.60 1.63
C THR A 14 -8.40 -27.30 0.80
N LEU A 15 -9.34 -27.22 -0.14
CA LEU A 15 -9.62 -26.00 -0.89
C LEU A 15 -10.04 -24.84 0.01
N GLY A 16 -10.94 -25.11 0.97
CA GLY A 16 -11.38 -24.13 1.96
C GLY A 16 -10.22 -23.57 2.78
N THR A 17 -9.30 -24.42 3.25
CA THR A 17 -8.11 -23.98 3.98
C THR A 17 -7.19 -23.12 3.12
N ILE A 18 -6.98 -23.49 1.85
CA ILE A 18 -6.16 -22.70 0.92
C ILE A 18 -6.76 -21.29 0.74
N PHE A 19 -8.05 -21.20 0.47
CA PHE A 19 -8.72 -19.89 0.32
C PHE A 19 -8.71 -19.09 1.63
N PHE A 20 -8.88 -19.75 2.77
CA PHE A 20 -8.85 -19.10 4.08
C PHE A 20 -7.48 -18.51 4.41
N VAL A 21 -6.39 -19.11 3.93
CA VAL A 21 -5.03 -18.57 4.10
C VAL A 21 -4.75 -17.43 3.11
N ILE A 22 -5.25 -17.53 1.88
CA ILE A 22 -4.98 -16.52 0.84
C ILE A 22 -5.82 -15.24 1.04
N ALA A 23 -7.07 -15.36 1.51
CA ALA A 23 -7.96 -14.22 1.62
C ALA A 23 -7.44 -13.09 2.56
N PRO A 24 -6.90 -13.38 3.75
CA PRO A 24 -6.28 -12.35 4.61
C PRO A 24 -5.05 -11.71 3.98
N LEU A 25 -4.26 -12.48 3.21
CA LEU A 25 -3.07 -11.94 2.52
C LEU A 25 -3.48 -10.95 1.42
N GLY A 26 -4.50 -11.29 0.63
CA GLY A 26 -5.06 -10.38 -0.38
C GLY A 26 -5.64 -9.10 0.24
N LEU A 27 -6.35 -9.22 1.36
CA LEU A 27 -6.88 -8.08 2.12
C LEU A 27 -5.76 -7.22 2.74
N GLY A 28 -4.69 -7.83 3.24
CA GLY A 28 -3.55 -7.09 3.78
C GLY A 28 -2.83 -6.27 2.71
N ILE A 29 -2.63 -6.86 1.52
CA ILE A 29 -2.01 -6.17 0.39
C ILE A 29 -2.89 -5.02 -0.10
N SER A 30 -4.20 -5.23 -0.26
CA SER A 30 -5.11 -4.17 -0.70
C SER A 30 -5.18 -3.01 0.30
N LEU A 31 -5.13 -3.30 1.60
CA LEU A 31 -5.06 -2.28 2.64
C LEU A 31 -3.77 -1.46 2.56
N ILE A 32 -2.60 -2.11 2.42
CA ILE A 32 -1.32 -1.41 2.23
C ILE A 32 -1.33 -0.57 0.96
N GLU A 33 -1.89 -1.09 -0.13
CA GLU A 33 -1.98 -0.38 -1.40
C GLU A 33 -2.92 0.82 -1.34
N SER A 34 -4.03 0.73 -0.60
CA SER A 34 -4.90 1.88 -0.33
C SER A 34 -4.24 2.96 0.53
N LEU A 35 -3.31 2.57 1.42
CA LEU A 35 -2.58 3.48 2.30
C LEU A 35 -1.31 4.05 1.68
N LYS A 36 -0.83 3.51 0.54
CA LYS A 36 0.33 4.04 -0.20
C LYS A 36 0.33 5.56 -0.38
N PRO A 37 -0.80 6.23 -0.73
CA PRO A 37 -0.84 7.68 -0.90
C PRO A 37 -0.49 8.45 0.38
N VAL A 38 -0.77 7.87 1.55
CA VAL A 38 -0.52 8.50 2.85
C VAL A 38 0.84 8.12 3.40
N LEU A 39 1.21 6.84 3.30
CA LEU A 39 2.47 6.30 3.84
C LEU A 39 3.68 6.67 2.98
N VAL A 40 3.52 6.70 1.65
CA VAL A 40 4.61 6.94 0.71
C VAL A 40 4.11 7.79 -0.47
N PRO A 41 3.73 9.06 -0.23
CA PRO A 41 3.15 9.92 -1.26
C PRO A 41 4.08 10.10 -2.46
N GLY A 42 5.40 10.17 -2.25
CA GLY A 42 6.37 10.27 -3.33
C GLY A 42 6.38 9.08 -4.29
N VAL A 43 6.20 7.86 -3.77
CA VAL A 43 6.11 6.64 -4.60
C VAL A 43 4.79 6.57 -5.34
N PHE A 44 3.68 6.98 -4.71
CA PHE A 44 2.37 7.05 -5.37
C PHE A 44 2.39 8.05 -6.55
N LEU A 45 2.93 9.25 -6.33
CA LEU A 45 3.08 10.26 -7.38
C LEU A 45 4.02 9.81 -8.50
N ALA A 46 5.14 9.17 -8.15
CA ALA A 46 6.06 8.61 -9.14
C ALA A 46 5.40 7.54 -10.01
N GLN A 47 4.59 6.65 -9.42
CA GLN A 47 3.82 5.64 -10.15
C GLN A 47 2.78 6.27 -11.07
N GLY A 48 2.16 7.38 -10.67
CA GLY A 48 1.23 8.12 -11.53
C GLY A 48 1.89 8.77 -12.75
N ILE A 49 3.16 9.17 -12.66
CA ILE A 49 3.89 9.85 -13.75
C ILE A 49 4.64 8.86 -14.65
N LEU A 50 5.37 7.91 -14.05
CA LEU A 50 6.27 7.00 -14.75
C LEU A 50 5.66 5.60 -14.98
N GLY A 51 4.45 5.35 -14.50
CA GLY A 51 3.86 4.01 -14.45
C GLY A 51 4.55 3.11 -13.42
N ASN A 52 4.19 1.82 -13.42
CA ASN A 52 4.76 0.82 -12.50
C ASN A 52 6.14 0.33 -12.97
N THR A 53 7.10 1.24 -13.06
CA THR A 53 8.48 0.97 -13.49
C THR A 53 9.39 0.73 -12.29
N THR A 54 10.18 -0.35 -12.31
CA THR A 54 11.07 -0.79 -11.21
C THR A 54 12.55 -0.44 -11.44
N GLY A 55 12.83 0.55 -12.29
CA GLY A 55 14.19 0.99 -12.59
C GLY A 55 14.82 1.81 -11.46
N ILE A 56 16.16 1.83 -11.39
CA ILE A 56 16.90 2.65 -10.42
C ILE A 56 16.48 4.13 -10.52
N GLY A 57 16.22 4.62 -11.74
CA GLY A 57 15.75 5.98 -11.97
C GLY A 57 14.37 6.28 -11.36
N SER A 58 13.43 5.33 -11.38
CA SER A 58 12.11 5.53 -10.78
C SER A 58 12.18 5.52 -9.25
N ILE A 59 13.10 4.74 -8.67
CA ILE A 59 13.37 4.75 -7.22
C ILE A 59 13.93 6.10 -6.77
N VAL A 60 14.96 6.61 -7.47
CA VAL A 60 15.56 7.92 -7.16
C VAL A 60 14.52 9.04 -7.32
N PHE A 61 13.73 9.00 -8.40
CA PHE A 61 12.67 9.97 -8.65
C PHE A 61 11.59 9.94 -7.55
N ALA A 62 11.13 8.75 -7.14
CA ALA A 62 10.17 8.61 -6.06
C ALA A 62 10.71 9.13 -4.73
N LEU A 63 11.99 8.93 -4.44
CA LEU A 63 12.64 9.40 -3.23
C LEU A 63 12.71 10.94 -3.19
N VAL A 64 13.09 11.58 -4.31
CA VAL A 64 13.09 13.04 -4.46
C VAL A 64 11.68 13.62 -4.28
N LEU A 65 10.67 13.00 -4.91
CA LEU A 65 9.28 13.41 -4.74
C LEU A 65 8.83 13.29 -3.28
N ASN A 66 9.23 12.23 -2.59
CA ASN A 66 8.87 12.03 -1.19
C ASN A 66 9.44 13.14 -0.31
N VAL A 67 10.74 13.42 -0.45
CA VAL A 67 11.41 14.51 0.29
C VAL A 67 10.75 15.85 -0.01
N THR A 68 10.41 16.11 -1.27
CA THR A 68 9.75 17.36 -1.70
C THR A 68 8.38 17.52 -1.04
N VAL A 69 7.54 16.48 -1.08
CA VAL A 69 6.19 16.50 -0.49
C VAL A 69 6.27 16.76 1.02
N TYR A 70 7.13 16.04 1.74
CA TYR A 70 7.29 16.26 3.18
C TYR A 70 7.85 17.64 3.49
N THR A 71 8.82 18.14 2.73
CA THR A 71 9.38 19.48 2.95
C THR A 71 8.33 20.58 2.76
N ILE A 72 7.47 20.47 1.74
CA ILE A 72 6.36 21.40 1.53
C ILE A 72 5.38 21.32 2.69
N PHE A 73 4.99 20.12 3.11
CA PHE A 73 4.08 19.92 4.23
C PHE A 73 4.63 20.54 5.54
N TYR A 74 5.90 20.27 5.86
CA TYR A 74 6.57 20.86 7.01
C TYR A 74 6.66 22.38 6.93
N THR A 75 6.95 22.93 5.75
CA THR A 75 7.03 24.38 5.53
C THR A 75 5.68 25.05 5.75
N ILE A 76 4.59 24.45 5.25
CA ILE A 76 3.22 24.94 5.45
C ILE A 76 2.85 24.89 6.92
N LEU A 77 3.11 23.77 7.61
CA LEU A 77 2.86 23.66 9.05
C LEU A 77 3.64 24.70 9.85
N PHE A 78 4.93 24.85 9.57
CA PHE A 78 5.77 25.82 10.26
C PHE A 78 5.29 27.26 10.02
N SER A 79 4.96 27.60 8.77
CA SER A 79 4.39 28.90 8.40
C SER A 79 3.06 29.16 9.10
N GLY A 80 2.16 28.17 9.15
CA GLY A 80 0.88 28.26 9.86
C GLY A 80 1.05 28.49 11.35
N ILE A 81 1.94 27.73 12.01
CA ILE A 81 2.26 27.89 13.44
C ILE A 81 2.84 29.28 13.70
N PHE A 82 3.76 29.74 12.86
CA PHE A 82 4.39 31.06 13.04
C PHE A 82 3.41 32.22 12.80
N SER A 83 2.49 32.05 11.85
CA SER A 83 1.41 33.00 11.58
C SER A 83 0.43 33.10 12.77
N LEU A 84 0.07 31.96 13.36
CA LEU A 84 -0.77 31.92 14.57
C LEU A 84 -0.09 32.52 15.79
N ARG A 85 1.24 32.40 15.92
CA ARG A 85 2.01 32.98 17.04
C ARG A 85 2.16 34.51 16.95
N LYS A 86 1.98 35.10 15.77
CA LYS A 86 2.10 36.56 15.55
C LYS A 86 0.80 37.33 15.79
N LYS A 87 -0.33 36.65 15.99
CA LYS A 87 -1.60 37.23 16.43
C LYS A 87 -1.74 37.12 17.95
#